data_AF-A0A059JFB2-F1
#
_entry.id   AF-A0A059JFB2-F1
#
_cell.length_a   1.000
_cell.length_b   1.000
_cell.length_c   1.000
_cell.angle_alpha   90.00
_cell.angle_beta   90.00
_cell.angle_gamma   90.00
#
_symmetry.space_group_name_H-M   'P 1'
#
loop_
_entity.id
_entity.type
_entity.pdbx_description
1 polymer ?
#
loop_
_entity_poly.entity_id
_entity_poly.type
_entity_poly.pdbx_seq_one_letter_code
_entity_poly.pdbx_strand_id
1 'polypeptide(L)'
;MFTNQLLVLLAFGMSIVSAHFRVEYPYWRGNSFKTQYTRPCGGVNVTTNRTEWPVDGGAILFKPTHHWALTYVNLGLGDDDSIIFNNTLVPGFNQTGNGTFCFPKISIPTGLGIRDGTNASLQIVQASAGGAALYNCMDITFSSSPKNLLAQGMCVNSTGVGGVAITSAPTSGEGMPSSGGTISSAGAARMGATVLLAFAVASLLV
;
A
#
# COMPACT_ATOMS: atom_id res chain seq x y z
N MET A 1 -36.74 -27.51 20.26
CA MET A 1 -35.98 -27.59 18.98
C MET A 1 -35.81 -26.23 18.29
N PHE A 2 -36.21 -25.10 18.90
CA PHE A 2 -36.11 -23.76 18.29
C PHE A 2 -34.84 -22.96 18.66
N THR A 3 -34.08 -23.41 19.66
CA THR A 3 -32.87 -22.72 20.12
C THR A 3 -31.65 -22.91 19.20
N ASN A 4 -31.59 -24.00 18.43
CA ASN A 4 -30.49 -24.26 17.50
C ASN A 4 -30.58 -23.50 16.17
N GLN A 5 -31.76 -22.99 15.79
CA GLN A 5 -31.92 -22.22 14.55
C GLN A 5 -31.54 -20.74 14.72
N LEU A 6 -31.64 -20.19 15.93
CA LEU A 6 -31.25 -18.81 16.21
C LEU A 6 -29.72 -18.60 16.17
N LEU A 7 -28.95 -19.63 16.52
CA LEU A 7 -27.47 -19.59 16.53
C LEU A 7 -26.86 -19.60 15.12
N VAL A 8 -27.53 -20.17 14.12
CA VAL A 8 -27.02 -20.23 12.74
C VAL A 8 -27.18 -18.89 12.02
N LEU A 9 -28.20 -18.09 12.37
CA LEU A 9 -28.43 -16.77 11.78
C LEU A 9 -27.47 -15.69 12.32
N LEU A 10 -26.95 -15.83 13.54
CA LEU A 10 -25.92 -14.91 14.07
C LEU A 10 -24.52 -15.14 13.48
N ALA A 11 -24.24 -16.30 12.89
CA ALA A 11 -22.92 -16.62 12.34
C ALA A 11 -22.66 -16.00 10.94
N PHE A 12 -23.69 -15.55 10.23
CA PHE A 12 -23.56 -14.93 8.90
C PHE A 12 -23.30 -13.41 8.92
N GLY A 13 -23.21 -12.81 10.11
CA GLY A 13 -22.94 -11.38 10.30
C GLY A 13 -21.45 -11.01 10.41
N MET A 14 -20.52 -11.86 9.98
CA MET A 14 -19.10 -11.51 9.95
C MET A 14 -18.90 -10.37 8.94
N SER A 15 -18.86 -9.15 9.48
CA SER A 15 -18.54 -7.94 8.72
C SER A 15 -17.18 -8.16 8.07
N ILE A 16 -17.16 -8.18 6.74
CA ILE A 16 -15.93 -8.08 5.98
C ILE A 16 -15.33 -6.71 6.27
N VAL A 17 -14.45 -6.63 7.27
CA VAL A 17 -13.71 -5.40 7.54
C VAL A 17 -12.77 -5.19 6.36
N SER A 18 -13.15 -4.29 5.47
CA SER A 18 -12.47 -4.10 4.18
C SER A 18 -11.35 -3.08 4.32
N ALA A 19 -10.15 -3.43 3.83
CA ALA A 19 -8.97 -2.57 3.84
C ALA A 19 -8.93 -1.60 2.65
N HIS A 20 -10.03 -0.87 2.41
CA HIS A 20 -10.08 0.08 1.29
C HIS A 20 -8.97 1.13 1.40
N PHE A 21 -8.54 1.60 0.24
CA PHE A 21 -7.53 2.63 0.15
C PHE A 21 -7.73 3.47 -1.10
N ARG A 22 -7.09 4.64 -1.17
CA ARG A 22 -7.00 5.41 -2.42
C ARG A 22 -5.55 5.71 -2.73
N VAL A 23 -5.21 5.89 -4.00
CA VAL A 23 -3.87 6.33 -4.39
C VAL A 23 -3.93 7.80 -4.79
N GLU A 24 -3.04 8.62 -4.25
CA GLU A 24 -2.97 10.05 -4.62
C GLU A 24 -1.78 10.36 -5.53
N TYR A 25 -0.70 9.57 -5.45
CA TYR A 25 0.44 9.71 -6.36
C TYR A 25 1.13 8.36 -6.65
N PRO A 26 1.45 8.05 -7.91
CA PRO A 26 0.82 8.60 -9.12
C PRO A 26 -0.70 8.47 -9.03
N TYR A 27 -1.45 9.28 -9.78
CA TYR A 27 -2.91 9.26 -9.64
C TYR A 27 -3.47 7.91 -10.13
N TRP A 28 -4.41 7.32 -9.38
CA TRP A 28 -5.07 6.07 -9.79
C TRP A 28 -5.89 6.24 -11.08
N ARG A 29 -6.16 5.14 -11.78
CA ARG A 29 -7.00 5.14 -13.00
C ARG A 29 -8.36 5.80 -12.81
N GLY A 30 -8.91 5.72 -11.60
CA GLY A 30 -10.18 6.33 -11.25
C GLY A 30 -10.64 5.87 -9.88
N ASN A 31 -11.74 6.47 -9.40
CA ASN A 31 -12.32 6.08 -8.12
C ASN A 31 -12.95 4.70 -8.20
N SER A 32 -12.20 3.71 -7.72
CA SER A 32 -12.59 2.31 -7.65
C SER A 32 -13.08 1.90 -6.26
N PHE A 33 -13.31 2.83 -5.32
CA PHE A 33 -13.50 2.52 -3.89
C PHE A 33 -14.58 1.43 -3.65
N LYS A 34 -15.65 1.42 -4.45
CA LYS A 34 -16.73 0.41 -4.35
C LYS A 34 -16.45 -0.89 -5.10
N THR A 35 -15.44 -0.94 -5.95
CA THR A 35 -15.14 -2.05 -6.86
C THR A 35 -13.72 -2.59 -6.69
N GLN A 36 -13.00 -2.19 -5.63
CA GLN A 36 -11.59 -2.53 -5.44
C GLN A 36 -11.32 -4.03 -5.37
N TYR A 37 -12.32 -4.84 -5.04
CA TYR A 37 -12.22 -6.30 -5.07
C TYR A 37 -12.10 -6.90 -6.48
N THR A 38 -12.39 -6.11 -7.53
CA THR A 38 -12.34 -6.56 -8.91
C THR A 38 -10.91 -6.49 -9.44
N ARG A 39 -10.30 -7.64 -9.72
CA ARG A 39 -8.97 -7.74 -10.33
C ARG A 39 -8.97 -7.17 -11.76
N PRO A 40 -7.87 -6.56 -12.25
CA PRO A 40 -6.61 -6.27 -11.55
C PRO A 40 -6.53 -4.86 -10.94
N CYS A 41 -7.46 -3.96 -11.24
CA CYS A 41 -7.33 -2.53 -10.94
C CYS A 41 -8.61 -1.93 -10.34
N GLY A 42 -9.35 -2.73 -9.57
CA GLY A 42 -10.70 -2.40 -9.14
C GLY A 42 -11.70 -2.38 -10.29
N GLY A 43 -11.42 -3.10 -11.37
CA GLY A 43 -12.20 -3.13 -12.61
C GLY A 43 -12.11 -1.86 -13.46
N VAL A 44 -11.17 -0.96 -13.17
CA VAL A 44 -10.99 0.29 -13.94
C VAL A 44 -10.01 0.07 -15.09
N ASN A 45 -10.49 0.34 -16.31
CA ASN A 45 -9.69 0.24 -17.54
C ASN A 45 -8.51 1.21 -17.53
N VAL A 46 -7.48 0.88 -18.31
CA VAL A 46 -6.35 1.76 -18.58
C VAL A 46 -6.80 3.11 -19.10
N THR A 47 -6.05 4.14 -18.71
CA THR A 47 -6.24 5.53 -19.07
C THR A 47 -5.18 6.02 -20.05
N THR A 48 -5.51 7.07 -20.80
CA THR A 48 -4.54 7.80 -21.63
C THR A 48 -3.85 8.93 -20.87
N ASN A 49 -4.41 9.37 -19.75
CA ASN A 49 -3.85 10.43 -18.90
C ASN A 49 -2.85 9.85 -17.89
N ARG A 50 -1.63 9.60 -18.37
CA ARG A 50 -0.56 8.94 -17.61
C ARG A 50 0.27 9.94 -16.80
N THR A 51 0.68 9.54 -15.61
CA THR A 51 1.63 10.33 -14.81
C THR A 51 3.06 10.08 -15.29
N GLU A 52 3.84 11.13 -15.53
CA GLU A 52 5.28 10.97 -15.77
C GLU A 52 5.97 10.49 -14.48
N TRP A 53 6.72 9.38 -14.57
CA TRP A 53 7.37 8.75 -13.42
C TRP A 53 8.85 8.47 -13.72
N PRO A 54 9.79 8.70 -12.77
CA PRO A 54 11.21 8.63 -13.07
C PRO A 54 11.66 7.24 -13.57
N VAL A 55 12.51 7.22 -14.60
CA VAL A 55 13.12 5.99 -15.16
C VAL A 55 13.93 5.18 -14.14
N ASP A 56 14.44 5.83 -13.09
CA ASP A 56 15.26 5.23 -12.04
C ASP A 56 14.47 4.93 -10.74
N GLY A 57 13.16 5.13 -10.76
CA GLY A 57 12.30 4.94 -9.60
C GLY A 57 11.75 6.24 -9.02
N GLY A 58 10.50 6.20 -8.56
CA GLY A 58 9.79 7.37 -8.05
C GLY A 58 8.96 7.08 -6.81
N ALA A 59 8.28 8.12 -6.35
CA ALA A 59 7.43 8.04 -5.18
C ALA A 59 6.11 7.31 -5.48
N ILE A 60 5.53 6.73 -4.43
CA ILE A 60 4.13 6.27 -4.41
C ILE A 60 3.52 6.73 -3.09
N LEU A 61 2.37 7.41 -3.14
CA LEU A 61 1.59 7.87 -2.00
C LEU A 61 0.17 7.32 -2.11
N PHE A 62 -0.25 6.57 -1.11
CA PHE A 62 -1.60 6.06 -0.98
C PHE A 62 -2.12 6.23 0.44
N LYS A 63 -3.44 6.12 0.60
CA LYS A 63 -4.13 6.35 1.86
C LYS A 63 -4.97 5.15 2.26
N PRO A 64 -4.42 4.22 3.07
CA PRO A 64 -5.20 3.14 3.66
C PRO A 64 -6.19 3.68 4.68
N THR A 65 -7.39 3.09 4.73
CA THR A 65 -8.42 3.44 5.73
C THR A 65 -8.53 2.43 6.87
N HIS A 66 -7.87 1.29 6.75
CA HIS A 66 -7.87 0.22 7.74
C HIS A 66 -6.59 0.22 8.58
N HIS A 67 -6.64 -0.39 9.76
CA HIS A 67 -5.56 -0.33 10.74
C HIS A 67 -4.32 -1.16 10.35
N TRP A 68 -4.46 -2.12 9.43
CA TRP A 68 -3.34 -2.76 8.72
C TRP A 68 -3.80 -3.50 7.46
N ALA A 69 -2.87 -3.83 6.56
CA ALA A 69 -3.10 -4.74 5.44
C ALA A 69 -1.77 -5.33 4.92
N LEU A 70 -1.80 -6.57 4.43
CA LEU A 70 -0.67 -7.09 3.65
C LEU A 70 -0.65 -6.39 2.30
N THR A 71 0.42 -5.63 2.06
CA THR A 71 0.51 -4.71 0.92
C THR A 71 1.63 -5.15 -0.03
N TYR A 72 1.33 -5.11 -1.32
CA TYR A 72 2.24 -5.45 -2.41
C TYR A 72 2.26 -4.32 -3.43
N VAL A 73 3.43 -4.04 -3.99
CA VAL A 73 3.57 -3.07 -5.10
C VAL A 73 4.19 -3.79 -6.29
N ASN A 74 3.45 -3.82 -7.39
CA ASN A 74 3.83 -4.50 -8.62
C ASN A 74 3.86 -3.52 -9.80
N LEU A 75 4.57 -3.92 -10.85
CA LEU A 75 4.71 -3.20 -12.10
C LEU A 75 4.38 -4.15 -13.27
N GLY A 76 3.58 -3.66 -14.19
CA GLY A 76 3.34 -4.28 -15.49
C GLY A 76 3.70 -3.32 -16.60
N LEU A 77 4.43 -3.79 -17.61
CA LEU A 77 4.79 -2.99 -18.79
C LEU A 77 3.66 -3.06 -19.83
N GLY A 78 3.45 -1.97 -20.57
CA GLY A 78 2.42 -1.85 -21.59
C GLY A 78 1.44 -0.71 -21.32
N ASP A 79 0.47 -0.56 -22.22
CA ASP A 79 -0.46 0.56 -22.24
C ASP A 79 -1.92 0.23 -22.54
N ASP A 80 -2.30 -1.05 -22.46
CA ASP A 80 -3.67 -1.51 -22.66
C ASP A 80 -4.15 -2.43 -21.52
N ASP A 81 -5.41 -2.87 -21.59
CA ASP A 81 -6.01 -3.72 -20.55
C ASP A 81 -5.43 -5.15 -20.49
N SER A 82 -4.47 -5.51 -21.35
CA SER A 82 -3.78 -6.81 -21.34
C SER A 82 -2.54 -6.83 -20.43
N ILE A 83 -2.18 -5.71 -19.80
CA ILE A 83 -1.02 -5.60 -18.91
C ILE A 83 -1.00 -6.69 -17.83
N ILE A 84 0.15 -7.36 -17.70
CA ILE A 84 0.42 -8.35 -16.66
C ILE A 84 1.36 -7.74 -15.62
N PHE A 85 0.94 -7.71 -14.36
CA PHE A 85 1.73 -7.21 -13.22
C PHE A 85 2.68 -8.28 -12.69
N ASN A 86 3.73 -8.60 -13.45
CA ASN A 86 4.69 -9.66 -13.15
C ASN A 86 6.02 -9.19 -12.55
N ASN A 87 6.22 -7.89 -12.35
CA ASN A 87 7.42 -7.34 -11.73
C ASN A 87 7.11 -6.82 -10.33
N THR A 88 7.58 -7.49 -9.28
CA THR A 88 7.44 -6.99 -7.91
C THR A 88 8.44 -5.87 -7.66
N LEU A 89 7.95 -4.68 -7.30
CA LEU A 89 8.79 -3.54 -6.94
C LEU A 89 9.06 -3.47 -5.43
N VAL A 90 8.05 -3.79 -4.63
CA VAL A 90 8.16 -3.88 -3.17
C VAL A 90 7.67 -5.27 -2.75
N PRO A 91 8.53 -6.10 -2.12
CA PRO A 91 8.11 -7.35 -1.53
C PRO A 91 6.95 -7.15 -0.56
N GLY A 92 6.13 -8.18 -0.36
CA GLY A 92 5.00 -8.11 0.56
C GLY A 92 5.41 -7.61 1.94
N PHE A 93 4.70 -6.60 2.45
CA PHE A 93 4.93 -6.03 3.76
C PHE A 93 3.60 -5.84 4.49
N ASN A 94 3.63 -5.84 5.81
CA ASN A 94 2.48 -5.47 6.62
C ASN A 94 2.43 -3.95 6.75
N GLN A 95 1.50 -3.32 6.05
CA GLN A 95 1.20 -1.91 6.21
C GLN A 95 0.42 -1.73 7.52
N THR A 96 0.85 -0.81 8.38
CA THR A 96 0.22 -0.49 9.68
C THR A 96 -0.35 0.92 9.68
N GLY A 97 -1.40 1.15 10.48
CA GLY A 97 -2.06 2.44 10.65
C GLY A 97 -3.00 2.82 9.50
N ASN A 98 -3.77 3.89 9.69
CA ASN A 98 -4.56 4.52 8.63
C ASN A 98 -4.12 5.98 8.45
N GLY A 99 -4.33 6.55 7.27
CA GLY A 99 -3.84 7.89 6.93
C GLY A 99 -2.95 7.84 5.69
N THR A 100 -1.86 8.61 5.66
CA THR A 100 -0.94 8.65 4.52
C THR A 100 0.16 7.61 4.68
N PHE A 101 0.33 6.76 3.67
CA PHE A 101 1.51 5.93 3.47
C PHE A 101 2.23 6.41 2.22
N CYS A 102 3.52 6.67 2.31
CA CYS A 102 4.32 7.11 1.19
C CYS A 102 5.69 6.42 1.12
N PHE A 103 6.00 5.93 -0.07
CA PHE A 103 7.35 5.59 -0.46
C PHE A 103 7.97 6.81 -1.16
N PRO A 104 9.05 7.40 -0.63
CA PRO A 104 9.70 8.55 -1.28
C PRO A 104 10.38 8.17 -2.58
N LYS A 105 10.88 6.94 -2.67
CA LYS A 105 11.44 6.36 -3.88
C LYS A 105 11.33 4.85 -3.83
N ILE A 106 10.79 4.25 -4.89
CA ILE A 106 10.81 2.82 -5.16
C ILE A 106 11.72 2.60 -6.35
N SER A 107 12.78 1.83 -6.17
CA SER A 107 13.71 1.47 -7.25
C SER A 107 13.09 0.48 -8.23
N ILE A 108 13.52 0.55 -9.48
CA ILE A 108 13.12 -0.38 -10.53
C ILE A 108 14.13 -1.54 -10.63
N PRO A 109 13.67 -2.81 -10.74
CA PRO A 109 14.54 -3.95 -11.01
C PRO A 109 15.35 -3.77 -12.30
N THR A 110 16.61 -4.20 -12.29
CA THR A 110 17.45 -4.21 -13.49
C THR A 110 16.92 -5.18 -14.54
N GLY A 111 17.20 -4.92 -15.81
CA GLY A 111 16.89 -5.87 -16.90
C GLY A 111 15.49 -5.75 -17.52
N LEU A 112 14.69 -4.77 -17.10
CA LEU A 112 13.34 -4.54 -17.65
C LEU A 112 13.31 -3.73 -18.96
N GLY A 113 14.47 -3.23 -19.42
CA GLY A 113 14.56 -2.45 -20.65
C GLY A 113 13.81 -1.10 -20.61
N ILE A 114 13.53 -0.58 -19.41
CA ILE A 114 12.83 0.69 -19.22
C ILE A 114 13.68 1.85 -19.74
N ARG A 115 13.03 2.70 -20.53
CA ARG A 115 13.57 3.94 -21.11
C ARG A 115 12.52 5.04 -21.09
N ASP A 116 12.96 6.27 -21.33
CA ASP A 116 12.08 7.40 -21.55
C ASP A 116 10.96 7.06 -22.57
N GLY A 117 9.72 7.40 -22.24
CA GLY A 117 8.53 7.09 -23.02
C GLY A 117 7.94 5.68 -22.83
N THR A 118 8.59 4.80 -22.04
CA THR A 118 8.03 3.46 -21.78
C THR A 118 6.74 3.57 -20.97
N ASN A 119 5.64 3.05 -21.51
CA ASN A 119 4.38 2.98 -20.79
C ASN A 119 4.33 1.78 -19.85
N ALA A 120 3.76 1.99 -18.67
CA ALA A 120 3.55 0.93 -17.69
C ALA A 120 2.35 1.23 -16.79
N SER A 121 2.00 0.26 -15.95
CA SER A 121 1.06 0.42 -14.85
C SER A 121 1.71 -0.06 -13.55
N LEU A 122 1.56 0.73 -12.50
CA LEU A 122 1.81 0.32 -11.12
C LEU A 122 0.54 -0.28 -10.56
N GLN A 123 0.65 -1.30 -9.72
CA GLN A 123 -0.45 -1.89 -8.98
C GLN A 123 -0.12 -1.95 -7.50
N ILE A 124 -1.05 -1.49 -6.68
CA ILE A 124 -1.06 -1.75 -5.25
C ILE A 124 -2.13 -2.80 -4.96
N VAL A 125 -1.73 -3.85 -4.24
CA VAL A 125 -2.65 -4.86 -3.71
C VAL A 125 -2.64 -4.77 -2.20
N GLN A 126 -3.82 -4.64 -1.58
CA GLN A 126 -3.98 -4.74 -0.13
C GLN A 126 -4.86 -5.93 0.21
N ALA A 127 -4.28 -6.94 0.86
CA ALA A 127 -4.99 -8.10 1.37
C ALA A 127 -5.32 -7.96 2.85
N SER A 128 -6.57 -8.24 3.20
CA SER A 128 -7.07 -8.28 4.57
C SER A 128 -6.75 -9.60 5.26
N ALA A 129 -6.96 -9.66 6.58
CA ALA A 129 -6.85 -10.89 7.38
C ALA A 129 -7.66 -12.06 6.83
N GLY A 130 -8.82 -11.78 6.23
CA GLY A 130 -9.70 -12.79 5.64
C GLY A 130 -9.27 -13.27 4.26
N GLY A 131 -8.09 -12.86 3.76
CA GLY A 131 -7.57 -13.24 2.44
C GLY A 131 -8.21 -12.51 1.26
N ALA A 132 -9.27 -11.74 1.47
CA ALA A 132 -9.82 -10.85 0.45
C ALA A 132 -8.81 -9.74 0.11
N ALA A 133 -8.62 -9.49 -1.18
CA ALA A 133 -7.66 -8.51 -1.71
C ALA A 133 -8.38 -7.40 -2.46
N LEU A 134 -7.85 -6.19 -2.29
CA LEU A 134 -8.29 -4.97 -2.95
C LEU A 134 -7.17 -4.45 -3.84
N TYR A 135 -7.56 -3.86 -4.97
CA TYR A 135 -6.64 -3.49 -6.04
C TYR A 135 -6.84 -2.03 -6.46
N ASN A 136 -5.73 -1.34 -6.69
CA ASN A 136 -5.68 -0.08 -7.41
C ASN A 136 -4.49 -0.07 -8.36
N CYS A 137 -4.66 0.62 -9.49
CA CYS A 137 -3.60 0.80 -10.46
C CYS A 137 -3.40 2.28 -10.79
N MET A 138 -2.18 2.61 -11.17
CA MET A 138 -1.78 3.93 -11.62
C MET A 138 -1.03 3.78 -12.94
N ASP A 139 -1.52 4.44 -13.99
CA ASP A 139 -0.87 4.39 -15.30
C ASP A 139 0.22 5.45 -15.37
N ILE A 140 1.40 5.02 -15.76
CA ILE A 140 2.59 5.86 -15.82
C ILE A 140 3.22 5.81 -17.21
N THR A 141 3.97 6.86 -17.51
CA THR A 141 4.96 6.87 -18.59
C THR A 141 6.30 7.18 -17.95
N PHE A 142 7.27 6.29 -18.16
CA PHE A 142 8.62 6.49 -17.65
C PHE A 142 9.26 7.71 -18.31
N SER A 143 9.88 8.59 -17.52
CA SER A 143 10.57 9.77 -18.02
C SER A 143 11.90 9.99 -17.32
N SER A 144 12.88 10.42 -18.09
CA SER A 144 14.19 10.90 -17.66
C SER A 144 14.15 12.34 -17.12
N SER A 145 13.07 13.07 -17.38
CA SER A 145 12.83 14.43 -16.90
C SER A 145 11.35 14.64 -16.57
N PRO A 146 10.82 13.88 -15.60
CA PRO A 146 9.40 13.87 -15.29
C PRO A 146 8.93 15.23 -14.74
N LYS A 147 7.78 15.68 -15.23
CA LYS A 147 7.06 16.87 -14.79
C LYS A 147 6.02 16.49 -13.74
N ASN A 148 5.63 17.47 -12.93
CA ASN A 148 4.57 17.31 -11.93
C ASN A 148 4.82 16.15 -10.95
N LEU A 149 6.09 15.92 -10.60
CA LEU A 149 6.44 15.02 -9.52
C LEU A 149 5.74 15.47 -8.23
N LEU A 150 5.51 14.50 -7.33
CA LEU A 150 5.05 14.79 -5.99
C LEU A 150 5.97 15.84 -5.34
N ALA A 151 5.38 16.96 -4.93
CA ALA A 151 6.16 18.09 -4.41
C ALA A 151 7.00 17.68 -3.18
N GLN A 152 8.16 18.32 -3.01
CA GLN A 152 9.04 18.06 -1.89
C GLN A 152 8.28 18.23 -0.56
N GLY A 153 8.47 17.28 0.36
CA GLY A 153 7.78 17.28 1.65
C GLY A 153 6.34 16.76 1.64
N MET A 154 5.76 16.44 0.48
CA MET A 154 4.41 15.84 0.42
C MET A 154 4.40 14.34 0.67
N CYS A 155 5.55 13.67 0.48
CA CYS A 155 5.71 12.26 0.76
C CYS A 155 6.06 12.00 2.22
N VAL A 156 5.06 12.05 3.09
CA VAL A 156 5.23 11.88 4.54
C VAL A 156 4.16 10.95 5.08
N ASN A 157 4.58 9.95 5.86
CA ASN A 157 3.65 9.06 6.52
C ASN A 157 2.90 9.80 7.64
N SER A 158 1.61 9.52 7.78
CA SER A 158 0.87 9.95 8.97
C SER A 158 1.45 9.29 10.23
N THR A 159 1.27 9.93 11.38
CA THR A 159 1.67 9.36 12.67
C THR A 159 1.04 7.98 12.87
N GLY A 160 1.87 6.99 13.21
CA GLY A 160 1.43 5.61 13.40
C GLY A 160 1.23 4.80 12.10
N VAL A 161 1.49 5.41 10.93
CA VAL A 161 1.47 4.70 9.64
C VAL A 161 2.87 4.27 9.24
N GLY A 162 3.03 2.98 8.91
CA GLY A 162 4.32 2.42 8.55
C GLY A 162 4.23 1.06 7.87
N GLY A 163 5.39 0.50 7.52
CA GLY A 163 5.49 -0.81 6.89
C GLY A 163 6.45 -1.70 7.65
N VAL A 164 6.02 -2.93 7.95
CA VAL A 164 6.81 -3.97 8.61
C VAL A 164 7.05 -5.10 7.63
N ALA A 165 8.31 -5.49 7.41
CA ALA A 165 8.64 -6.60 6.53
C ALA A 165 7.98 -7.90 7.03
N ILE A 166 7.46 -8.71 6.11
CA ILE A 166 6.96 -10.05 6.43
C ILE A 166 8.18 -10.97 6.55
N THR A 167 8.43 -11.49 7.75
CA THR A 167 9.50 -12.46 8.01
C THR A 167 8.90 -13.80 8.40
N SER A 168 9.56 -14.89 8.03
CA SER A 168 9.24 -16.21 8.57
C SER A 168 9.36 -16.18 10.09
N ALA A 169 8.40 -16.75 10.80
CA ALA A 169 8.55 -16.99 12.24
C ALA A 169 9.74 -17.96 12.43
N PRO A 170 10.67 -17.69 13.36
CA PRO A 170 11.72 -18.65 13.65
C PRO A 170 11.08 -19.94 14.15
N THR A 171 11.34 -21.06 13.46
CA THR A 171 11.13 -22.39 14.02
C THR A 171 11.96 -22.47 15.29
N SER A 172 11.31 -22.70 16.42
CA SER A 172 11.95 -22.81 17.74
C SER A 172 13.18 -23.73 17.68
N GLY A 173 14.36 -23.13 17.79
CA GLY A 173 15.64 -23.83 17.70
C GLY A 173 16.76 -22.92 17.20
N GLU A 174 17.28 -22.10 18.11
CA GLU A 174 18.58 -21.38 18.04
C GLU A 174 18.73 -20.24 17.01
N GLY A 175 18.83 -19.01 17.52
CA GLY A 175 19.31 -17.85 16.78
C GLY A 175 18.62 -16.54 17.20
N MET A 176 19.40 -15.65 17.81
CA MET A 176 19.06 -14.28 18.23
C MET A 176 18.06 -13.56 17.29
N PRO A 177 17.09 -12.78 17.80
CA PRO A 177 16.23 -11.98 16.93
C PRO A 177 17.07 -10.93 16.20
N SER A 178 17.29 -11.13 14.90
CA SER A 178 17.65 -10.03 14.01
C SER A 178 16.47 -9.07 14.01
N SER A 179 16.73 -7.83 14.40
CA SER A 179 15.73 -6.77 14.38
C SER A 179 15.11 -6.71 12.99
N GLY A 180 13.82 -7.07 12.88
CA GLY A 180 13.06 -6.91 11.65
C GLY A 180 13.21 -5.48 11.19
N GLY A 181 13.91 -5.28 10.06
CA GLY A 181 14.24 -3.96 9.55
C GLY A 181 12.95 -3.18 9.33
N THR A 182 12.76 -2.12 10.11
CA THR A 182 11.84 -1.05 9.71
C THR A 182 12.29 -0.59 8.33
N ILE A 183 11.38 -0.62 7.36
CA ILE A 183 11.61 0.02 6.06
C ILE A 183 11.52 1.52 6.33
N SER A 184 12.59 2.08 6.90
CA SER A 184 12.67 3.48 7.32
C SER A 184 13.05 4.36 6.14
N SER A 185 12.13 5.26 5.77
CA SER A 185 12.37 6.41 4.91
C SER A 185 13.25 7.42 5.65
N ALA A 186 14.48 7.62 5.16
CA ALA A 186 15.36 8.64 5.70
C ALA A 186 14.85 10.04 5.31
N GLY A 187 14.47 10.85 6.30
CA GLY A 187 14.10 12.25 6.10
C GLY A 187 13.38 12.89 7.28
N ALA A 188 13.97 12.92 8.47
CA ALA A 188 13.46 13.72 9.59
C ALA A 188 14.54 14.67 10.10
N ALA A 189 14.36 15.97 9.80
CA ALA A 189 15.10 17.06 10.42
C ALA A 189 14.73 17.15 11.91
N ARG A 190 15.75 17.34 12.75
CA ARG A 190 15.64 17.36 14.21
C ARG A 190 15.06 18.69 14.69
N MET A 191 14.02 18.64 15.54
CA MET A 191 13.72 19.75 16.46
C MET A 191 13.21 19.22 17.80
N GLY A 192 14.04 19.46 18.82
CA GLY A 192 13.69 19.77 20.22
C GLY A 192 12.72 18.86 20.98
N ALA A 193 13.27 18.05 21.88
CA ALA A 193 12.52 17.37 22.92
C ALA A 193 12.03 18.34 24.01
N THR A 194 10.76 18.21 24.42
CA THR A 194 10.33 18.49 25.80
C THR A 194 9.36 17.39 26.23
N VAL A 195 9.81 16.61 27.22
CA VAL A 195 9.07 15.56 27.90
C VAL A 195 8.14 16.20 28.93
N LEU A 196 6.85 15.85 28.89
CA LEU A 196 5.93 16.05 30.02
C LEU A 196 5.12 14.76 30.19
N LEU A 197 5.41 14.05 31.29
CA LEU A 197 4.62 12.94 31.81
C LEU A 197 3.30 13.47 32.39
N ALA A 198 2.19 12.79 32.08
CA ALA A 198 1.05 12.71 32.99
C ALA A 198 0.33 11.36 32.81
N PHE A 199 0.11 10.68 33.93
CA PHE A 199 -0.55 9.39 34.06
C PHE A 199 -2.09 9.51 34.04
N ALA A 200 -2.72 8.37 33.77
CA ALA A 200 -3.89 7.80 34.44
C ALA A 200 -5.28 7.84 33.77
N VAL A 201 -5.72 6.62 33.40
CA VAL A 201 -6.98 5.91 33.72
C VAL A 201 -8.33 6.58 33.36
N ALA A 202 -9.10 5.96 32.47
CA ALA A 202 -10.34 5.22 32.81
C ALA A 202 -11.20 4.92 31.57
N SER A 203 -11.72 3.70 31.57
CA SER A 203 -12.77 3.13 30.72
C SER A 203 -14.03 3.99 30.67
N LEU A 204 -14.76 3.99 29.54
CA LEU A 204 -16.15 3.53 29.51
C LEU A 204 -16.69 3.34 28.09
N LEU A 205 -17.42 2.24 27.93
CA LEU A 205 -18.31 1.98 26.81
C LEU A 205 -19.39 3.08 26.74
N VAL A 206 -19.65 3.58 25.52
CA VAL A 206 -20.97 3.65 24.88
C VAL A 206 -20.76 3.41 23.39
#